data_AF-A0A9X1SVA2-F1
#
_entry.id   AF-A0A9X1SVA2-F1
#
_cell.length_a   1.000
_cell.length_b   1.000
_cell.length_c   1.000
_cell.angle_alpha   90.00
_cell.angle_beta   90.00
_cell.angle_gamma   90.00
#
_symmetry.space_group_name_H-M   'P 1'
#
loop_
_entity.id
_entity.type
_entity.pdbx_description
1 polymer ?
#
loop_
_entity_poly.entity_id
_entity_poly.type
_entity_poly.pdbx_seq_one_letter_code
_entity_poly.pdbx_strand_id
1 'polypeptide(L)'
;MLIRTRRWMNWINLSTPAGLALAKAGGARIEPGPYGLLLAWEYRSALLPVRGRAMTVGDVVLLGIKESALVRRPHLLRHEARHAGQYARWLGPLGFWPAYGVASLYSWLRTGDPALRNHFESRAGLLDGGYIHPVRPDPPRPPD
;
A
#
# COMPACT_ATOMS: atom_id res chain seq x y z
N MET A 1 13.73 8.44 -4.67
CA MET A 1 13.45 8.29 -6.12
C MET A 1 12.70 9.53 -6.58
N LEU A 2 13.13 10.18 -7.67
CA LEU A 2 12.44 11.35 -8.20
C LEU A 2 11.05 10.96 -8.72
N ILE A 3 10.04 11.82 -8.51
CA ILE A 3 8.65 11.55 -8.89
C ILE A 3 8.52 11.26 -10.39
N ARG A 4 9.24 12.03 -11.24
CA ARG A 4 9.20 11.84 -12.70
C ARG A 4 9.71 10.46 -13.11
N THR A 5 10.82 10.01 -12.53
CA THR A 5 11.39 8.68 -12.79
C THR A 5 10.44 7.58 -12.35
N ARG A 6 9.83 7.71 -11.15
CA ARG A 6 8.85 6.75 -10.65
C ARG A 6 7.68 6.59 -11.61
N ARG A 7 7.08 7.71 -12.01
CA ARG A 7 5.94 7.71 -12.94
C ARG A 7 6.30 7.05 -14.26
N TRP A 8 7.43 7.43 -14.85
CA TRP A 8 7.92 6.81 -16.07
C TRP A 8 8.07 5.28 -15.95
N MET A 9 8.72 4.80 -14.89
CA MET A 9 8.89 3.36 -14.65
C MET A 9 7.55 2.65 -14.43
N ASN A 10 6.62 3.26 -13.69
CA ASN A 10 5.31 2.67 -13.42
C ASN A 10 4.38 2.66 -14.64
N TRP A 11 4.59 3.59 -15.59
CA TRP A 11 3.95 3.53 -16.89
C TRP A 11 4.55 2.42 -17.76
N ILE A 12 5.88 2.32 -17.83
CA ILE A 12 6.57 1.28 -18.63
C ILE A 12 6.23 -0.14 -18.13
N ASN A 13 6.23 -0.35 -16.81
CA ASN A 13 5.91 -1.66 -16.23
C ASN A 13 4.39 -1.95 -16.12
N LEU A 14 3.56 -1.07 -16.72
CA LEU A 14 2.10 -1.16 -16.78
C LEU A 14 1.36 -1.15 -15.44
N SER A 15 2.04 -0.87 -14.32
CA SER A 15 1.38 -0.79 -13.00
C SER A 15 0.41 0.38 -12.92
N THR A 16 0.76 1.57 -13.42
CA THR A 16 -0.15 2.72 -13.44
C THR A 16 -1.36 2.48 -14.36
N PRO A 17 -1.19 2.02 -15.61
CA PRO A 17 -2.31 1.56 -16.43
C PRO A 17 -3.22 0.53 -15.73
N ALA A 18 -2.66 -0.47 -15.05
CA ALA A 18 -3.43 -1.45 -14.31
C ALA A 18 -4.23 -0.82 -13.16
N GLY A 19 -3.62 0.10 -12.41
CA GLY A 19 -4.30 0.87 -11.37
C GLY A 19 -5.47 1.71 -11.90
N LEU A 20 -5.30 2.34 -13.06
CA LEU A 20 -6.36 3.10 -13.73
C LEU A 20 -7.50 2.19 -14.20
N ALA A 21 -7.17 1.03 -14.76
CA ALA A 21 -8.16 0.03 -15.18
C ALA A 21 -8.97 -0.48 -13.98
N LEU A 22 -8.31 -0.77 -12.86
CA LEU A 22 -8.98 -1.13 -11.60
C LEU A 22 -9.88 0.00 -11.11
N ALA A 23 -9.37 1.23 -11.02
CA ALA A 23 -10.15 2.39 -10.60
C ALA A 23 -11.42 2.55 -11.43
N LYS A 24 -11.31 2.46 -12.77
CA LYS A 24 -12.45 2.51 -13.69
C LYS A 24 -13.43 1.35 -13.45
N ALA A 25 -12.93 0.13 -13.30
CA ALA A 25 -13.77 -1.05 -13.05
C ALA A 25 -14.56 -0.96 -11.72
N GLY A 26 -14.01 -0.30 -10.71
CA GLY A 26 -14.72 -0.05 -9.44
C GLY A 26 -15.47 1.28 -9.37
N GLY A 27 -15.66 1.97 -10.50
CA GLY A 27 -16.43 3.22 -10.57
C GLY A 27 -15.82 4.40 -9.82
N ALA A 28 -14.50 4.39 -9.60
CA ALA A 28 -13.83 5.41 -8.82
C ALA A 28 -13.68 6.75 -9.57
N ARG A 29 -13.76 7.85 -8.83
CA ARG A 29 -13.42 9.20 -9.33
C ARG A 29 -11.92 9.43 -9.16
N ILE A 30 -11.21 9.74 -10.24
CA ILE A 30 -9.75 9.88 -10.23
C ILE A 30 -9.36 11.35 -10.19
N GLU A 31 -8.53 11.72 -9.22
CA GLU A 31 -8.02 13.08 -9.05
C GLU A 31 -6.51 13.09 -8.81
N PRO A 32 -5.77 14.11 -9.27
CA PRO A 32 -4.37 14.28 -8.90
C PRO A 32 -4.21 14.49 -7.40
N GLY A 33 -3.24 13.79 -6.80
CA GLY A 33 -2.88 13.92 -5.39
C GLY A 33 -1.42 14.32 -5.18
N PRO A 34 -1.01 14.53 -3.91
CA PRO A 34 0.37 14.81 -3.56
C PRO A 34 1.31 13.66 -3.95
N TYR A 35 2.61 13.93 -3.92
CA TYR A 35 3.66 12.98 -4.28
C TYR A 35 3.59 12.47 -5.74
N GLY A 36 2.76 13.09 -6.58
CA GLY A 36 2.52 12.67 -7.96
C GLY A 36 1.67 11.40 -8.04
N LEU A 37 0.76 11.20 -7.08
CA LEU A 37 -0.20 10.09 -7.05
C LEU A 37 -1.49 10.47 -7.78
N LEU A 38 -2.26 9.46 -8.17
CA LEU A 38 -3.63 9.60 -8.65
C LEU A 38 -4.55 8.96 -7.60
N LEU A 39 -5.42 9.75 -6.98
CA LEU A 39 -6.35 9.30 -5.96
C LEU A 39 -7.64 8.84 -6.63
N ALA A 40 -7.93 7.55 -6.53
CA ALA A 40 -9.14 6.93 -7.05
C ALA A 40 -10.15 6.79 -5.91
N TRP A 41 -10.97 7.81 -5.73
CA TRP A 41 -11.95 7.94 -4.67
C TRP A 41 -13.16 7.03 -4.85
N GLU A 42 -13.80 6.70 -3.72
CA GLU A 42 -15.03 5.90 -3.66
C GLU A 42 -14.92 4.55 -4.37
N TYR A 43 -13.71 3.98 -4.38
CA TYR A 43 -13.47 2.68 -4.99
C TYR A 43 -14.24 1.58 -4.24
N ARG A 44 -15.17 0.92 -4.93
CA ARG A 44 -16.05 -0.12 -4.36
C ARG A 44 -15.60 -1.49 -4.87
N SER A 45 -14.72 -2.14 -4.12
CA SER A 45 -14.30 -3.52 -4.40
C SER A 45 -13.90 -4.25 -3.12
N ALA A 46 -14.12 -5.56 -3.10
CA ALA A 46 -13.65 -6.46 -2.05
C ALA A 46 -12.11 -6.62 -2.05
N LEU A 47 -11.43 -6.15 -3.09
CA LEU A 47 -9.97 -6.17 -3.19
C LEU A 47 -9.28 -5.22 -2.21
N LEU A 48 -9.99 -4.25 -1.65
CA LEU A 48 -9.38 -3.32 -0.70
C LEU A 48 -9.05 -4.04 0.62
N PRO A 49 -7.87 -3.75 1.21
CA PRO A 49 -7.52 -4.27 2.51
C PRO A 49 -8.56 -3.83 3.55
N VAL A 50 -8.94 -4.77 4.43
CA VAL A 50 -9.91 -4.53 5.51
C VAL A 50 -9.44 -3.38 6.41
N ARG A 51 -8.12 -3.28 6.63
CA ARG A 51 -7.47 -2.18 7.36
C ARG A 51 -7.08 -1.06 6.40
N GLY A 52 -7.30 0.19 6.81
CA GLY A 52 -6.97 1.38 5.99
C GLY A 52 -7.97 1.68 4.87
N ARG A 53 -8.50 0.65 4.18
CA ARG A 53 -9.34 0.76 2.97
C ARG A 53 -8.68 1.62 1.89
N ALA A 54 -7.36 1.50 1.77
CA ALA A 54 -6.53 2.11 0.75
C ALA A 54 -5.60 1.04 0.15
N MET A 55 -5.33 1.11 -1.14
CA MET A 55 -4.40 0.23 -1.83
C MET A 55 -3.74 0.97 -2.98
N THR A 56 -2.42 0.90 -3.07
CA THR A 56 -1.66 1.43 -4.21
C THR A 56 -1.48 0.38 -5.30
N VAL A 57 -1.70 0.77 -6.55
CA VAL A 57 -1.33 0.01 -7.76
C VAL A 57 -0.64 0.97 -8.73
N GLY A 58 0.68 0.82 -8.89
CA GLY A 58 1.50 1.78 -9.64
C GLY A 58 1.47 3.16 -8.98
N ASP A 59 1.07 4.20 -9.70
CA ASP A 59 0.87 5.55 -9.15
C ASP A 59 -0.56 5.84 -8.68
N VAL A 60 -1.47 4.86 -8.77
CA VAL A 60 -2.89 5.02 -8.44
C VAL A 60 -3.16 4.49 -7.03
N VAL A 61 -3.77 5.31 -6.19
CA VAL A 61 -4.23 4.93 -4.85
C VAL A 61 -5.73 4.73 -4.89
N LEU A 62 -6.17 3.49 -4.79
CA LEU A 62 -7.56 3.09 -4.68
C LEU A 62 -8.04 3.37 -3.26
N LEU A 63 -8.97 4.31 -3.11
CA LEU A 63 -9.47 4.76 -1.82
C LEU A 63 -10.94 4.37 -1.65
N GLY A 64 -11.18 3.42 -0.76
CA GLY A 64 -12.53 3.07 -0.29
C GLY A 64 -12.98 3.89 0.90
N ILE A 65 -12.32 5.02 1.16
CA ILE A 65 -12.60 5.97 2.26
C ILE A 65 -12.99 7.33 1.69
N LYS A 66 -13.76 8.09 2.48
CA LYS A 66 -14.09 9.49 2.17
C LYS A 66 -12.91 10.40 2.48
N GLU A 67 -12.86 11.56 1.83
CA GLU A 67 -11.85 12.59 2.05
C GLU A 67 -11.70 12.98 3.52
N SER A 68 -12.82 13.15 4.24
CA SER A 68 -12.80 13.46 5.68
C SER A 68 -12.10 12.41 6.54
N ALA A 69 -12.11 11.13 6.11
CA ALA A 69 -11.38 10.07 6.78
C ALA A 69 -9.89 10.06 6.40
N LEU A 70 -9.55 10.48 5.18
CA LEU A 70 -8.16 10.67 4.75
C LEU A 70 -7.48 11.83 5.50
N VAL A 71 -8.20 12.94 5.72
CA VAL A 71 -7.70 14.09 6.50
C VAL A 71 -7.26 13.70 7.91
N ARG A 72 -7.94 12.73 8.53
CA ARG A 72 -7.55 12.18 9.85
C ARG A 72 -6.31 11.27 9.80
N ARG A 73 -5.75 11.01 8.62
CA ARG A 73 -4.60 10.14 8.38
C ARG A 73 -3.56 10.88 7.52
N PRO A 74 -2.97 11.98 8.04
CA PRO A 74 -2.12 12.89 7.24
C PRO A 74 -0.89 12.20 6.60
N HIS A 75 -0.46 11.06 7.15
CA HIS A 75 0.70 10.33 6.65
C HIS A 75 0.35 9.17 5.71
N LEU A 76 -0.92 8.84 5.52
CA LEU A 76 -1.34 7.70 4.68
C LEU A 76 -0.84 7.85 3.25
N LEU A 77 -1.02 9.03 2.63
CA LEU A 77 -0.56 9.23 1.25
C LEU A 77 0.97 9.15 1.10
N ARG A 78 1.74 9.42 2.16
CA ARG A 78 3.19 9.23 2.16
C ARG A 78 3.56 7.76 2.21
N HIS A 79 2.81 6.95 2.95
CA HIS A 79 2.91 5.49 2.95
C HIS A 79 2.60 4.92 1.56
N GLU A 80 1.48 5.30 0.97
CA GLU A 80 1.08 4.88 -0.38
C GLU A 80 2.10 5.28 -1.46
N ALA A 81 2.68 6.49 -1.35
CA ALA A 81 3.76 6.92 -2.25
C ALA A 81 5.00 6.02 -2.20
N ARG A 82 5.31 5.42 -1.04
CA ARG A 82 6.42 4.48 -0.91
C ARG A 82 6.10 3.15 -1.59
N HIS A 83 4.88 2.64 -1.51
CA HIS A 83 4.42 1.48 -2.28
C HIS A 83 4.48 1.74 -3.78
N ALA A 84 4.09 2.93 -4.23
CA ALA A 84 4.21 3.29 -5.63
C ALA A 84 5.67 3.26 -6.12
N GLY A 85 6.61 3.66 -5.26
CA GLY A 85 8.05 3.49 -5.54
C GLY A 85 8.52 2.03 -5.48
N GLN A 86 7.84 1.14 -4.74
CA GLN A 86 8.14 -0.29 -4.74
C GLN A 86 7.73 -0.94 -6.07
N TYR A 87 6.54 -0.62 -6.62
CA TYR A 87 6.14 -1.05 -7.96
C TYR A 87 7.21 -0.74 -9.02
N ALA A 88 7.75 0.49 -8.99
CA ALA A 88 8.78 0.92 -9.94
C ALA A 88 10.06 0.06 -9.83
N ARG A 89 10.40 -0.42 -8.64
CA ARG A 89 11.62 -1.19 -8.37
C ARG A 89 11.45 -2.70 -8.53
N TRP A 90 10.21 -3.21 -8.43
CA TRP A 90 9.90 -4.64 -8.35
C TRP A 90 9.15 -5.14 -9.59
N LEU A 91 9.61 -4.75 -10.78
CA LEU A 91 9.07 -5.23 -12.07
C LEU A 91 7.54 -5.08 -12.21
N GLY A 92 6.98 -3.98 -11.67
CA GLY A 92 5.55 -3.71 -11.75
C GLY A 92 4.71 -4.75 -10.99
N PRO A 93 3.47 -5.03 -11.44
CA PRO A 93 2.58 -5.95 -10.72
C PRO A 93 3.09 -7.39 -10.69
N LEU A 94 3.80 -7.83 -11.75
CA LEU A 94 4.28 -9.21 -11.89
C LEU A 94 5.36 -9.58 -10.88
N GLY A 95 6.22 -8.63 -10.47
CA GLY A 95 7.22 -8.87 -9.43
C GLY A 95 6.73 -8.46 -8.04
N PHE A 96 6.08 -7.30 -7.94
CA PHE A 96 5.71 -6.74 -6.65
C PHE A 96 4.63 -7.55 -5.94
N TRP A 97 3.56 -7.98 -6.63
CA TRP A 97 2.48 -8.71 -5.97
C TRP A 97 2.91 -10.07 -5.41
N PRO A 98 3.63 -10.93 -6.17
CA PRO A 98 4.11 -12.18 -5.61
C PRO A 98 5.06 -11.97 -4.43
N ALA A 99 6.01 -11.03 -4.56
CA ALA A 99 6.96 -10.74 -3.49
C ALA A 99 6.27 -10.20 -2.23
N TYR A 100 5.30 -9.30 -2.40
CA TYR A 100 4.48 -8.77 -1.31
C TYR A 100 3.64 -9.86 -0.65
N GLY A 101 3.06 -10.77 -1.44
CA GLY A 101 2.30 -11.93 -0.95
C GLY A 101 3.16 -12.86 -0.09
N VAL A 102 4.36 -13.20 -0.55
CA VAL A 102 5.32 -14.02 0.22
C VAL A 102 5.72 -13.33 1.52
N ALA A 103 6.02 -12.03 1.47
CA ALA A 103 6.37 -11.24 2.65
C ALA A 103 5.21 -11.16 3.66
N SER A 104 3.98 -11.02 3.15
CA SER A 104 2.76 -11.00 3.98
C SER A 104 2.51 -12.34 4.64
N LEU A 105 2.63 -13.45 3.90
CA LEU A 105 2.48 -14.80 4.42
C LEU A 105 3.54 -15.09 5.50
N TYR A 106 4.80 -14.74 5.23
CA TYR A 106 5.86 -14.86 6.21
C TYR A 106 5.54 -14.06 7.49
N SER A 107 5.11 -12.81 7.35
CA SER A 107 4.73 -11.97 8.49
C SER A 107 3.61 -12.59 9.30
N TRP A 108 2.58 -13.09 8.62
CA TRP A 108 1.43 -13.72 9.25
C TRP A 108 1.82 -14.99 10.01
N LEU A 109 2.61 -15.88 9.40
CA LEU A 109 3.11 -17.11 10.06
C LEU A 109 3.94 -16.81 11.33
N ARG A 110 4.61 -15.66 11.39
CA ARG A 110 5.49 -15.29 12.52
C ARG A 110 4.82 -14.42 13.59
N THR A 111 3.76 -13.69 13.25
CA THR A 111 3.17 -12.67 14.14
C THR A 111 1.65 -12.75 14.26
N GLY A 112 0.97 -13.48 13.38
CA GLY A 112 -0.48 -13.43 13.21
C GLY A 112 -0.97 -12.18 12.48
N ASP A 113 -0.06 -11.32 12.02
CA ASP A 113 -0.36 -10.09 11.30
C ASP A 113 0.42 -10.03 9.97
N PRO A 114 -0.22 -9.77 8.82
CA PRO A 114 0.45 -9.76 7.52
C PRO A 114 1.40 -8.57 7.32
N ALA A 115 1.37 -7.54 8.16
CA ALA A 115 2.16 -6.32 7.96
C ALA A 115 3.38 -6.21 8.88
N LEU A 116 3.27 -6.65 10.15
CA LEU A 116 4.28 -6.36 11.20
C LEU A 116 5.72 -6.80 10.89
N ARG A 117 5.89 -7.88 10.12
CA ARG A 117 7.17 -8.42 9.64
C ARG A 117 7.27 -8.42 8.12
N ASN A 118 6.36 -7.73 7.42
CA ASN A 118 6.43 -7.61 5.98
C ASN A 118 7.42 -6.50 5.62
N HIS A 119 8.49 -6.88 4.93
CA HIS A 119 9.55 -5.98 4.50
C HIS A 119 9.04 -4.76 3.71
N PHE A 120 8.02 -4.95 2.88
CA PHE A 120 7.45 -3.88 2.06
C PHE A 120 6.64 -2.90 2.91
N GLU A 121 5.87 -3.39 3.87
CA GLU A 121 5.12 -2.58 4.84
C GLU A 121 6.06 -1.79 5.76
N SER A 122 7.07 -2.46 6.32
CA SER A 122 8.10 -1.81 7.14
C SER A 122 8.81 -0.70 6.38
N ARG A 123 9.19 -0.94 5.11
CA ARG A 123 9.79 0.08 4.24
C ARG A 123 8.81 1.16 3.79
N ALA A 124 7.51 0.86 3.79
CA ALA A 124 6.45 1.82 3.55
C ALA A 124 6.02 2.57 4.82
N GLY A 125 6.61 2.27 5.98
CA GLY A 125 6.31 2.93 7.26
C GLY A 125 4.98 2.47 7.83
N LEU A 126 5.04 1.51 8.75
CA LEU A 126 3.87 0.90 9.40
C LEU A 126 2.95 1.93 10.08
N LEU A 127 3.53 2.85 10.88
CA LEU A 127 2.78 3.89 11.57
C LEU A 127 2.02 4.81 10.60
N ASP A 128 2.66 5.17 9.49
CA ASP A 128 2.05 6.02 8.46
C ASP A 128 0.87 5.32 7.76
N GLY A 129 0.91 3.98 7.65
CA GLY A 129 -0.19 3.14 7.15
C GLY A 129 -1.29 2.87 8.18
N GLY A 130 -1.13 3.34 9.43
CA GLY A 130 -2.10 3.15 10.51
C GLY A 130 -1.92 1.85 11.30
N TYR A 131 -0.79 1.14 11.13
CA TYR A 131 -0.44 0.02 11.99
C TYR A 131 0.16 0.53 13.29
N ILE A 132 -0.63 0.48 14.36
CA ILE A 132 -0.16 0.71 15.73
C ILE A 132 0.37 -0.64 16.22
N HIS A 133 1.65 -0.73 16.56
CA HIS A 133 2.18 -1.92 17.21
C HIS A 133 1.37 -2.20 18.49
N PRO A 134 0.65 -3.33 18.62
CA PRO A 134 0.56 -3.91 19.94
C PRO A 134 1.98 -4.39 20.23
N VAL A 135 2.66 -3.76 21.19
CA VAL A 135 3.81 -4.41 21.83
C VAL A 135 3.26 -5.74 22.34
N ARG A 136 3.55 -6.86 21.65
CA ARG A 136 3.37 -8.16 22.30
C ARG A 136 4.36 -8.15 23.45
N PRO A 137 3.94 -8.38 24.71
CA PRO A 137 4.89 -8.71 25.75
C PRO A 137 5.74 -9.88 25.23
N ASP A 138 7.05 -9.83 25.44
CA ASP A 138 7.87 -11.01 25.22
C ASP A 138 7.22 -12.19 25.96
N PRO A 139 7.15 -13.39 25.36
CA PRO A 139 6.74 -14.55 26.11
C PRO A 139 7.62 -14.65 27.37
N PRO A 140 7.05 -14.97 28.54
CA PRO A 140 7.82 -15.05 29.76
C PRO A 140 9.02 -15.96 29.52
N ARG A 141 10.22 -15.48 29.86
CA ARG A 141 11.42 -16.29 29.82
C ARG A 141 11.19 -17.51 30.71
N PRO A 142 11.48 -18.74 30.25
CA PRO A 142 11.41 -19.90 31.14
C PRO A 142 12.30 -19.66 32.36
N PRO A 143 11.89 -20.10 33.56
CA PRO A 143 12.72 -19.98 34.74
C PRO A 143 14.02 -20.76 34.54
N ASP A 144 15.13 -20.16 34.99
CA ASP A 144 16.47 -20.76 35.04
C ASP A 144 16.53 -21.97 35.99
#